data_AF-A0A7J5A657-F1
#
_entry.id   AF-A0A7J5A657-F1
#
_cell.length_a   1.000
_cell.length_b   1.000
_cell.length_c   1.000
_cell.angle_alpha   90.00
_cell.angle_beta   90.00
_cell.angle_gamma   90.00
#
_symmetry.space_group_name_H-M   'P 1'
#
loop_
_entity.id
_entity.type
_entity.pdbx_description
1 polymer ?
#
loop_
_entity_poly.entity_id
_entity_poly.type
_entity_poly.pdbx_seq_one_letter_code
_entity_poly.pdbx_strand_id
1 'polypeptide(L)'
;MRIDEYITNLRNNNIIVTVNQEQLAVYDPDEVLTTEIVGELKEKKEEILTFFKTLRNKESSTIIPKSSFLENYPLSSVQKRMYFMYEFDKGGTSYNMPMFYKVGKSLDIA
;
A
#
# COMPACT_ATOMS: atom_id res chain seq x y z
N MET A 1 15.21 -14.81 -19.12
CA MET A 1 14.41 -13.67 -18.62
C MET A 1 14.42 -13.74 -17.10
N ARG A 2 14.64 -12.63 -16.41
CA ARG A 2 14.60 -12.64 -14.94
C ARG A 2 13.14 -12.69 -14.45
N ILE A 3 12.94 -13.17 -13.22
CA ILE A 3 11.59 -13.36 -12.67
C ILE A 3 10.81 -12.05 -12.48
N ASP A 4 11.51 -10.96 -12.15
CA ASP A 4 10.98 -9.60 -12.02
C ASP A 4 10.55 -9.03 -13.37
N GLU A 5 11.34 -9.26 -14.42
CA GLU A 5 10.99 -8.91 -15.80
C GLU A 5 9.73 -9.69 -16.24
N TYR A 6 9.65 -10.98 -15.89
CA TYR A 6 8.51 -11.84 -16.24
C TYR A 6 7.22 -11.40 -15.55
N ILE A 7 7.26 -11.13 -14.24
CA ILE A 7 6.11 -10.61 -13.49
C ILE A 7 5.67 -9.23 -14.03
N THR A 8 6.63 -8.40 -14.44
CA THR A 8 6.32 -7.10 -15.06
C THR A 8 5.61 -7.26 -16.40
N ASN A 9 6.04 -8.22 -17.22
CA ASN A 9 5.39 -8.54 -18.49
C ASN A 9 3.95 -9.03 -18.27
N LEU A 10 3.74 -9.96 -17.33
CA LEU A 10 2.39 -10.42 -16.97
C LEU A 10 1.48 -9.25 -16.55
N ARG A 11 1.99 -8.36 -15.69
CA ARG A 11 1.24 -7.17 -15.25
C ARG A 11 0.92 -6.22 -16.42
N ASN A 12 1.81 -6.06 -17.39
CA ASN A 12 1.56 -5.25 -18.59
C ASN A 12 0.47 -5.85 -19.48
N ASN A 13 0.26 -7.17 -19.43
CA ASN A 13 -0.86 -7.86 -20.07
C ASN A 13 -2.08 -7.98 -19.15
N ASN A 14 -2.15 -7.16 -18.08
CA ASN A 14 -3.22 -7.15 -17.09
C ASN A 14 -3.40 -8.46 -16.29
N ILE A 15 -2.41 -9.36 -16.32
CA ILE A 15 -2.40 -10.60 -15.55
C ILE A 15 -1.69 -10.33 -14.21
N ILE A 16 -2.43 -10.47 -13.11
CA ILE A 16 -1.91 -10.24 -11.76
C ILE A 16 -1.66 -11.57 -11.07
N VAL A 17 -0.41 -11.80 -10.68
CA VAL A 17 0.00 -12.97 -9.92
C VAL A 17 0.15 -12.60 -8.45
N THR A 18 -0.57 -13.33 -7.59
CA THR A 18 -0.56 -13.14 -6.13
C THR A 18 -0.16 -14.45 -5.44
N VAL A 19 0.47 -14.35 -4.28
CA VAL A 19 0.83 -15.52 -3.47
C VAL A 19 0.07 -15.49 -2.15
N ASN A 20 -0.84 -16.46 -1.96
CA ASN A 20 -1.56 -16.68 -0.71
C ASN A 20 -0.91 -17.84 0.03
N GLN A 21 -0.14 -17.53 1.08
CA GLN A 21 0.66 -18.49 1.86
C GLN A 21 1.71 -19.22 0.99
N GLU A 22 1.32 -20.32 0.33
CA GLU A 22 2.16 -21.15 -0.55
C GLU A 22 1.50 -21.44 -1.91
N GLN A 23 0.32 -20.87 -2.16
CA GLN A 23 -0.40 -21.07 -3.41
C GLN A 23 -0.30 -19.83 -4.30
N LEU A 24 -0.07 -20.07 -5.59
CA LEU A 24 -0.10 -19.07 -6.62
C LEU A 24 -1.55 -18.85 -7.04
N ALA A 25 -2.06 -17.64 -6.85
CA ALA A 25 -3.33 -17.19 -7.39
C ALA A 25 -3.06 -16.28 -8.59
N VAL A 26 -3.83 -16.47 -9.66
CA VAL A 26 -3.71 -15.67 -10.89
C VAL A 26 -5.06 -15.00 -11.12
N TYR A 27 -5.03 -13.68 -11.27
CA TYR A 27 -6.18 -12.87 -11.63
C TYR A 27 -5.97 -12.36 -13.05
N ASP A 28 -6.94 -12.65 -13.91
CA ASP A 28 -6.94 -12.31 -15.32
C ASP A 28 -8.32 -11.78 -15.69
N PRO A 29 -8.51 -10.45 -15.60
CA PRO A 29 -9.80 -9.83 -15.85
C PRO A 29 -10.20 -9.82 -17.33
N ASP A 30 -9.22 -9.87 -18.22
CA ASP A 30 -9.42 -9.71 -19.67
C ASP A 30 -9.45 -11.07 -20.41
N GLU A 31 -9.41 -12.19 -19.67
CA GLU A 31 -9.37 -13.56 -20.18
C GLU A 31 -8.25 -13.82 -21.20
N VAL A 32 -7.08 -13.20 -20.98
CA VAL A 32 -5.91 -13.29 -21.87
C VAL A 32 -5.03 -14.50 -21.54
N LEU A 33 -5.37 -15.30 -20.53
CA LEU A 33 -4.64 -16.51 -20.17
C LEU A 33 -4.68 -17.57 -21.30
N THR A 34 -3.60 -17.65 -22.06
CA THR A 34 -3.38 -18.74 -23.01
C THR A 34 -2.83 -19.97 -22.31
N THR A 35 -2.98 -21.14 -22.94
CA THR A 35 -2.40 -22.40 -22.45
C THR A 35 -0.87 -22.36 -22.36
N GLU A 36 -0.24 -21.51 -23.17
CA GLU A 36 1.21 -21.27 -23.16
C GLU A 36 1.63 -20.55 -21.88
N ILE A 37 0.94 -19.44 -21.53
CA ILE A 37 1.19 -18.67 -20.30
C ILE A 37 0.97 -19.55 -19.06
N VAL A 38 -0.05 -20.42 -19.08
CA VAL A 38 -0.28 -21.39 -17.99
C VAL A 38 0.87 -22.37 -17.86
N GLY A 39 1.43 -22.84 -18.98
CA GLY A 39 2.61 -23.70 -19.00
C GLY A 39 3.81 -23.02 -18.36
N GLU A 40 4.10 -21.79 -18.77
CA GLU A 40 5.20 -20.99 -18.24
C GLU A 40 5.04 -20.69 -16.74
N LEU A 41 3.83 -20.34 -16.29
CA LEU A 41 3.52 -20.12 -14.87
C LEU A 41 3.75 -21.38 -14.03
N LYS A 42 3.43 -22.57 -14.56
CA LYS A 42 3.67 -23.85 -13.87
C LYS A 42 5.15 -24.19 -13.80
N GLU A 43 5.90 -23.98 -14.87
CA GLU A 43 7.35 -24.23 -14.91
C GLU A 43 8.09 -23.31 -13.93
N LYS A 44 7.71 -22.02 -13.88
CA LYS A 44 8.36 -21.01 -13.05
C LYS A 44 7.79 -20.88 -11.64
N LYS A 45 6.82 -21.73 -11.27
CA LYS A 45 6.07 -21.61 -10.00
C LYS A 45 6.98 -21.48 -8.78
N GLU A 46 7.98 -22.36 -8.65
CA GLU A 46 8.90 -22.37 -7.50
C GLU A 46 9.75 -21.09 -7.42
N GLU A 47 10.17 -20.57 -8.58
CA GLU A 47 10.93 -19.32 -8.68
C GLU A 47 10.07 -18.12 -8.29
N ILE A 48 8.81 -18.07 -8.74
CA ILE A 48 7.85 -17.03 -8.37
C ILE A 48 7.60 -17.05 -6.86
N LEU A 49 7.34 -18.23 -6.28
CA LEU A 49 7.13 -18.36 -4.83
C LEU A 49 8.36 -17.89 -4.04
N THR A 50 9.56 -18.24 -4.49
CA THR A 50 10.83 -17.82 -3.86
C THR A 50 11.03 -16.31 -3.96
N PHE A 51 10.69 -15.71 -5.10
CA PHE A 51 10.76 -14.27 -5.30
C PHE A 51 9.83 -13.51 -4.33
N PHE A 52 8.55 -13.89 -4.24
CA PHE A 52 7.60 -13.26 -3.32
C PHE A 52 7.97 -13.49 -1.85
N LYS A 53 8.50 -14.66 -1.47
CA LYS A 53 9.03 -14.93 -0.12
C LYS A 53 10.18 -13.98 0.22
N THR A 54 11.10 -13.77 -0.73
CA THR A 54 12.23 -12.84 -0.59
C THR A 54 11.76 -11.41 -0.40
N LEU A 55 10.76 -10.97 -1.17
CA LEU A 55 10.16 -9.65 -1.03
C LEU A 55 9.50 -9.45 0.34
N ARG A 56 8.73 -10.44 0.82
CA ARG A 56 8.09 -10.39 2.13
C ARG A 56 9.11 -10.33 3.28
N ASN A 57 10.26 -10.99 3.14
CA ASN A 57 11.32 -10.93 4.14
C ASN A 57 12.08 -9.58 4.11
N LYS A 58 12.13 -8.93 2.95
CA LYS A 58 12.76 -7.61 2.79
C LYS A 58 11.89 -6.49 3.36
N GLU A 59 10.57 -6.65 3.27
CA GLU A 59 9.59 -5.82 3.96
C GLU A 59 9.07 -6.54 5.19
N SER A 60 9.88 -6.58 6.26
CA SER A 60 9.30 -6.70 7.58
C SER A 60 8.41 -5.48 7.77
N SER A 61 7.12 -5.62 7.45
CA SER A 61 6.08 -4.68 7.82
C SER A 61 6.27 -4.45 9.32
N THR A 62 6.86 -3.32 9.67
CA THR A 62 7.03 -2.94 11.06
C THR A 62 5.61 -2.77 11.58
N ILE A 63 5.14 -3.78 12.30
CA ILE A 63 3.85 -3.72 12.97
C ILE A 63 3.95 -2.50 13.87
N ILE A 64 3.22 -1.43 13.54
CA ILE A 64 3.19 -0.23 14.38
C ILE A 64 2.44 -0.67 15.64
N PRO A 65 3.13 -0.87 16.77
CA PRO A 65 2.45 -1.34 17.97
C PRO A 65 1.50 -0.24 18.42
N LYS A 66 0.34 -0.63 18.95
CA LYS A 66 -0.55 0.32 19.58
C LYS A 66 0.20 1.03 20.71
N SER A 67 0.16 2.35 20.73
CA SER A 67 0.75 3.12 21.82
C SER A 67 0.04 2.76 23.14
N SER A 68 0.81 2.67 24.23
CA SER A 68 0.26 2.52 25.58
C SER A 68 -0.64 3.70 25.91
N PHE A 69 -1.67 3.46 26.72
CA PHE A 69 -2.50 4.54 27.26
C PHE A 69 -1.65 5.48 28.12
N LEU A 70 -1.83 6.78 27.93
CA LEU A 70 -1.29 7.84 28.77
C LEU A 70 -2.42 8.84 29.03
N GLU A 71 -2.42 9.46 30.21
CA GLU A 71 -3.33 10.58 30.49
C GLU A 71 -3.08 11.76 29.54
N ASN A 72 -1.81 11.99 29.18
CA ASN A 72 -1.40 13.02 28.22
C ASN A 72 -0.25 12.53 27.34
N TYR A 73 -0.25 12.93 26.07
CA TYR A 73 0.80 12.62 25.10
C TYR A 73 1.68 13.84 24.81
N PRO A 74 3.00 13.68 24.65
CA PRO A 74 3.87 14.79 24.30
C PRO A 74 3.54 15.30 22.89
N LEU A 75 3.46 16.62 22.76
CA LEU A 75 3.30 17.26 21.46
C LEU A 75 4.51 16.96 20.57
N SER A 76 4.24 16.65 19.30
CA SER A 76 5.27 16.63 18.26
C SER A 76 5.90 18.01 18.08
N SER A 77 7.10 18.08 17.48
CA SER A 77 7.77 19.35 17.19
C SER A 77 6.90 20.31 16.38
N VAL A 78 6.08 19.79 15.47
CA VAL A 78 5.13 20.57 14.66
C VAL A 78 4.01 21.14 15.53
N GLN A 79 3.44 20.33 16.41
CA GLN A 79 2.38 20.77 17.33
C GLN A 79 2.89 21.80 18.34
N LYS A 80 4.10 21.64 18.89
CA LYS A 80 4.73 22.63 19.77
C LYS A 80 4.90 23.99 19.09
N ARG A 81 5.38 23.99 17.84
CA ARG A 81 5.52 25.22 17.04
C ARG A 81 4.16 25.89 16.82
N MET A 82 3.14 25.12 16.46
CA MET A 82 1.80 25.67 16.23
C MET A 82 1.21 26.28 17.50
N TYR A 83 1.40 25.61 18.65
CA TYR A 83 1.00 26.14 19.95
C TYR A 83 1.73 27.45 20.28
N PHE A 84 3.04 27.52 20.05
CA PHE A 84 3.81 28.75 20.25
C PHE A 84 3.31 29.90 19.35
N MET A 85 3.00 29.62 18.08
CA MET A 85 2.45 30.62 17.16
C MET A 85 1.09 31.16 17.65
N TYR A 86 0.22 30.28 18.15
CA TYR A 86 -1.06 30.68 18.74
C TYR A 86 -0.89 31.51 20.01
N GLU A 87 0.01 31.12 20.93
CA GLU A 87 0.24 31.92 22.14
C GLU A 87 0.90 33.27 21.85
N PHE A 88 1.73 33.36 20.80
CA PHE A 88 2.34 34.60 20.35
C PHE A 88 1.31 35.59 19.76
N ASP A 89 0.35 35.10 18.96
CA ASP A 89 -0.75 35.90 18.42
C ASP A 89 -2.06 35.09 18.41
N LYS A 90 -2.87 35.29 19.45
CA LYS A 90 -4.16 34.58 19.61
C LYS A 90 -5.21 34.99 18.58
N GLY A 91 -5.03 36.13 17.91
CA GLY A 91 -5.88 36.59 16.81
C GLY A 91 -5.43 36.08 15.44
N GLY A 92 -4.25 35.48 15.36
CA GLY A 92 -3.64 35.03 14.12
C GLY A 92 -4.40 33.89 13.46
N THR A 93 -4.76 34.07 12.19
CA THR A 93 -5.46 33.05 11.38
C THR A 93 -4.62 32.51 10.24
N SER A 94 -3.35 32.93 10.12
CA SER A 94 -2.45 32.62 8.99
C SER A 94 -2.25 31.12 8.74
N TYR A 95 -2.43 30.27 9.76
CA TYR A 95 -2.28 28.82 9.68
C TYR A 95 -3.61 28.07 9.81
N ASN A 96 -4.73 28.80 9.84
CA ASN A 96 -6.06 28.21 9.88
C ASN A 96 -6.60 28.16 8.45
N MET A 97 -6.95 26.97 7.97
CA MET A 97 -7.77 26.79 6.77
C MET A 97 -9.16 26.35 7.21
N PRO A 98 -10.08 27.29 7.51
CA PRO A 98 -11.39 26.97 8.09
C PRO A 98 -12.36 26.35 7.09
N MET A 99 -11.96 26.22 5.82
CA MET A 99 -12.79 25.64 4.76
C MET A 99 -12.19 24.35 4.27
N PHE A 100 -13.04 23.34 4.11
CA PHE A 100 -12.73 22.11 3.40
C PHE A 100 -13.82 21.88 2.35
N TYR A 101 -13.43 21.33 1.21
CA TYR A 101 -14.35 20.96 0.14
C TYR A 101 -14.34 19.45 0.00
N LYS A 102 -15.52 18.84 0.16
CA LYS A 102 -15.69 17.41 -0.12
C LYS A 102 -15.93 17.24 -1.62
N VAL A 103 -14.91 16.78 -2.33
CA VAL A 103 -15.02 16.44 -3.76
C VAL A 103 -15.33 14.95 -3.87
N GLY A 104 -16.47 14.61 -4.46
CA GLY A 104 -16.88 13.22 -4.72
C GLY A 104 -18.34 13.12 -5.17
N LYS A 105 -18.69 12.04 -5.87
CA LYS A 105 -20.09 11.62 -6.02
C LYS A 105 -20.54 10.92 -4.73
N SER A 106 -21.85 10.74 -4.53
CA SER A 106 -22.36 9.80 -3.54
C SER A 106 -21.70 8.44 -3.77
N LEU A 107 -21.02 7.93 -2.75
CA LEU A 107 -20.48 6.58 -2.77
C LEU A 107 -21.69 5.63 -2.78
N ASP A 108 -21.94 4.99 -3.91
CA ASP A 108 -22.95 3.94 -4.00
C ASP A 108 -22.38 2.69 -3.31
N ILE A 109 -23.06 2.23 -2.27
CA ILE A 109 -22.66 1.08 -1.44
C ILE A 109 -23.69 -0.04 -1.60
N ALA A 110 -24.20 -0.24 -2.82
CA ALA A 110 -25.06 -1.36 -3.19
C ALA A 110 -24.27 -2.66 -3.34
#